data_AF-A0A534VDC3-F1
#
_entry.id   AF-A0A534VDC3-F1
#
_cell.length_a   1.000
_cell.length_b   1.000
_cell.length_c   1.000
_cell.angle_alpha   90.00
_cell.angle_beta   90.00
_cell.angle_gamma   90.00
#
_symmetry.space_group_name_H-M   'P 1'
#
loop_
_entity.id
_entity.type
_entity.pdbx_description
1 polymer ?
#
loop_
_entity_poly.entity_id
_entity_poly.type
_entity_poly.pdbx_seq_one_letter_code
_entity_poly.pdbx_strand_id
1 'polypeptide(L)'
;MRPLRPVALTPTELRLEAPNKLSLLCVTDNYLGTLRDAISSVAGPRQVLIDLPVRDQGELFPDSARRRPDRRLRAVHATLNPKYTFANFVVGASNQFAHAASKAVATQPGDHYNPLFIYGGVGLG
;
A
#
# COMPACT_ATOMS: atom_id res chain seq x y z
N MET A 1 5.01 -23.14 -11.53
CA MET A 1 3.92 -22.14 -11.50
C MET A 1 2.98 -22.52 -10.37
N ARG A 2 2.69 -21.63 -9.41
CA ARG A 2 1.67 -21.92 -8.37
C ARG A 2 0.27 -21.70 -8.96
N PRO A 3 -0.73 -22.55 -8.63
CA PRO A 3 -2.08 -22.40 -9.16
C PRO A 3 -2.84 -21.24 -8.49
N LEU A 4 -3.88 -20.74 -9.16
CA LEU A 4 -4.90 -19.85 -8.58
C LEU A 4 -5.59 -20.55 -7.42
N ARG A 5 -5.83 -19.83 -6.32
CA ARG A 5 -6.55 -20.39 -5.16
C ARG A 5 -7.97 -19.83 -5.10
N PRO A 6 -9.02 -20.67 -4.99
CA PRO A 6 -10.36 -20.17 -4.74
C PRO A 6 -10.45 -19.69 -3.29
N VAL A 7 -10.78 -18.41 -3.10
CA VAL A 7 -10.90 -17.78 -1.77
C VAL A 7 -12.33 -17.88 -1.26
N ALA A 8 -13.29 -17.54 -2.12
CA ALA A 8 -14.69 -17.55 -1.76
C ALA A 8 -15.55 -17.84 -3.01
N LEU A 9 -16.56 -18.68 -2.82
CA LEU A 9 -17.61 -18.93 -3.81
C LEU A 9 -18.94 -18.49 -3.20
N THR A 10 -19.42 -17.34 -3.63
CA THR A 10 -20.76 -16.84 -3.26
C THR A 10 -21.75 -17.09 -4.40
N PRO A 11 -23.06 -16.92 -4.17
CA PRO A 11 -24.08 -17.08 -5.22
C PRO A 11 -23.94 -16.07 -6.37
N THR A 12 -23.27 -14.94 -6.15
CA THR A 12 -23.15 -13.82 -7.11
C THR A 12 -21.73 -13.60 -7.62
N GLU A 13 -20.71 -14.03 -6.88
CA GLU A 13 -19.31 -13.81 -7.26
C GLU A 13 -18.39 -14.98 -6.87
N LEU A 14 -17.40 -15.25 -7.74
CA LEU A 14 -16.27 -16.15 -7.47
C LEU A 14 -15.03 -15.29 -7.25
N ARG A 15 -14.40 -15.43 -6.08
CA ARG A 15 -13.13 -14.78 -5.76
C ARG A 15 -11.97 -15.76 -5.91
N LEU A 16 -11.03 -15.43 -6.79
CA LEU A 16 -9.81 -16.18 -7.03
C LEU A 16 -8.60 -15.35 -6.58
N GLU A 17 -7.67 -15.98 -5.88
CA GLU A 17 -6.41 -15.35 -5.49
C GLU A 17 -5.29 -15.74 -6.45
N ALA A 18 -4.70 -14.73 -7.08
CA ALA A 18 -3.57 -14.88 -7.99
C ALA A 18 -2.24 -14.84 -7.23
N PRO A 19 -1.38 -15.88 -7.32
CA PRO A 19 -0.18 -15.96 -6.50
C PRO A 19 0.83 -14.83 -6.74
N ASN A 20 0.77 -14.15 -7.89
CA ASN A 20 1.57 -12.97 -8.20
C ASN A 20 0.93 -12.13 -9.32
N LYS A 21 1.49 -10.95 -9.57
CA LYS A 21 1.03 -10.00 -10.60
C LYS A 21 1.07 -10.55 -12.02
N LEU A 22 2.04 -11.41 -12.34
CA LEU A 22 2.15 -12.06 -13.65
C LEU A 22 1.00 -13.05 -13.89
N SER A 23 0.63 -13.82 -12.86
CA SER A 23 -0.52 -14.74 -12.92
C SER A 23 -1.83 -13.97 -13.03
N LEU A 24 -1.97 -12.83 -12.34
CA LEU A 24 -3.13 -11.96 -12.50
C LEU A 24 -3.23 -11.46 -13.95
N LEU A 25 -2.15 -10.86 -14.47
CA LEU A 25 -2.11 -10.33 -15.84
C LEU A 25 -2.46 -11.41 -16.88
N CYS A 26 -1.85 -12.59 -16.75
CA CYS A 26 -2.10 -13.71 -17.67
C CYS A 26 -3.56 -14.17 -17.64
N VAL A 27 -4.18 -14.23 -16.45
CA VAL A 27 -5.57 -14.67 -16.30
C VAL A 27 -6.53 -13.59 -16.82
N THR A 28 -6.26 -12.32 -16.55
CA THR A 28 -7.06 -11.20 -17.04
C THR A 28 -7.00 -11.09 -18.58
N ASP A 29 -5.81 -11.23 -19.18
CA ASP A 29 -5.64 -11.03 -20.62
C ASP A 29 -6.11 -12.23 -21.47
N ASN A 30 -5.91 -13.46 -20.99
CA ASN A 30 -6.14 -14.66 -21.83
C ASN A 30 -7.28 -15.57 -21.35
N TYR A 31 -7.62 -15.55 -20.07
CA TYR A 31 -8.49 -16.59 -19.48
C TYR A 31 -9.80 -16.04 -18.90
N LEU A 32 -10.01 -14.71 -18.91
CA LEU A 32 -11.21 -14.08 -18.35
C LEU A 32 -12.48 -14.53 -19.09
N GLY A 33 -12.42 -14.64 -20.43
CA GLY A 33 -13.53 -15.14 -21.25
C GLY A 33 -13.89 -16.59 -20.91
N THR A 34 -12.91 -17.49 -20.93
CA THR A 34 -13.10 -18.91 -20.64
C THR A 34 -13.59 -19.15 -19.20
N LEU A 35 -13.09 -18.35 -18.24
CA LEU A 35 -13.55 -18.40 -16.86
C LEU A 35 -15.01 -17.96 -16.74
N ARG A 36 -15.40 -16.88 -17.40
CA ARG A 36 -16.79 -16.39 -17.38
C ARG A 36 -17.74 -17.44 -17.95
N ASP A 37 -17.38 -18.06 -19.07
CA ASP A 37 -18.21 -19.06 -19.74
C ASP A 37 -18.33 -20.35 -18.90
N ALA A 38 -17.21 -20.81 -18.31
CA ALA A 38 -17.21 -21.98 -17.42
C ALA A 38 -18.00 -21.74 -16.13
N ILE A 39 -17.96 -20.53 -15.57
CA ILE A 39 -18.70 -20.20 -14.35
C ILE A 39 -20.18 -20.01 -14.64
N SER A 40 -20.53 -19.41 -15.79
CA SER A 40 -21.92 -19.27 -16.22
C SER A 40 -22.60 -20.61 -16.45
N SER A 41 -21.88 -21.64 -16.93
CA SER A 41 -22.46 -22.96 -17.19
C SER A 41 -22.69 -23.79 -15.93
N VAL A 42 -21.83 -23.64 -14.91
CA VAL A 42 -21.91 -24.43 -13.68
C VAL A 42 -22.75 -23.74 -12.60
N ALA A 43 -22.73 -22.41 -12.55
CA ALA A 43 -23.14 -21.66 -11.36
C ALA A 43 -24.10 -20.49 -11.64
N GLY A 44 -24.43 -20.23 -12.91
CA GLY A 44 -25.20 -19.05 -13.36
C GLY A 44 -24.33 -17.81 -13.58
N PRO A 45 -24.89 -16.67 -14.04
CA PRO A 45 -24.12 -15.47 -14.33
C PRO A 45 -23.54 -14.89 -13.03
N ARG A 46 -22.26 -15.20 -12.77
CA ARG A 46 -21.51 -14.70 -11.61
C ARG A 46 -20.33 -13.87 -12.06
N GLN A 47 -20.00 -12.87 -11.25
CA GLN A 47 -18.82 -12.03 -11.48
C GLN A 47 -17.57 -12.75 -10.99
N VAL A 48 -16.48 -12.67 -11.77
CA VAL A 48 -15.19 -13.26 -11.41
C VAL A 48 -14.29 -12.14 -10.94
N LEU A 49 -13.94 -12.16 -9.65
CA LEU A 49 -13.02 -11.20 -9.06
C LEU A 49 -11.70 -11.93 -8.79
N ILE A 50 -10.61 -11.34 -9.27
CA ILE A 50 -9.27 -11.90 -9.09
C ILE A 50 -8.44 -10.91 -8.29
N ASP A 51 -8.14 -11.30 -7.06
CA ASP A 51 -7.39 -10.48 -6.12
C ASP A 51 -5.95 -11.00 -6.01
N LEU A 52 -5.01 -10.10 -5.75
CA LEU A 52 -3.67 -10.49 -5.33
C LEU A 52 -3.70 -10.88 -3.85
N PRO A 53 -2.80 -11.75 -3.36
CA PRO A 53 -2.59 -11.96 -1.95
C PRO A 53 -2.29 -10.61 -1.31
N VAL A 54 -3.28 -10.06 -0.61
CA VAL A 54 -3.04 -8.97 0.32
C VAL A 54 -2.23 -9.62 1.42
N ARG A 55 -0.92 -9.38 1.40
CA ARG A 55 -0.10 -9.67 2.57
C ARG A 55 -0.61 -8.72 3.64
N ASP A 56 -1.42 -9.27 4.53
CA ASP A 56 -1.85 -8.59 5.75
C ASP A 56 -0.62 -8.45 6.65
N GLN A 57 0.21 -7.44 6.33
CA GLN A 57 1.09 -6.84 7.30
C GLN A 57 0.13 -6.01 8.15
N GLY A 58 -0.40 -6.59 9.23
CA GLY A 58 -1.44 -5.96 10.05
C GLY A 58 -1.19 -4.47 10.28
N GLU A 59 -2.26 -3.68 10.44
CA GLU A 59 -2.22 -2.22 10.40
C GLU A 59 -0.99 -1.63 11.11
N LEU A 60 -0.02 -1.10 10.34
CA LEU A 60 1.17 -0.44 10.89
C LEU A 60 0.79 0.80 11.72
N PHE A 61 -0.38 1.37 11.44
CA PHE A 61 -0.92 2.55 12.11
C PHE A 61 -2.45 2.46 12.24
N PRO A 62 -2.99 1.72 13.23
CA PRO A 62 -4.43 1.53 13.38
C PRO A 62 -5.21 2.82 13.71
N ASP A 63 -4.52 3.87 14.18
CA ASP A 63 -5.13 5.13 14.62
C ASP A 63 -4.78 6.37 13.78
N SER A 64 -3.84 6.28 12.82
CA SER A 64 -3.35 7.48 12.11
C SER A 64 -4.38 8.12 11.18
N ALA A 65 -5.36 7.35 10.70
CA ALA A 65 -6.42 7.85 9.82
C ALA A 65 -7.54 8.64 10.57
N ARG A 66 -7.60 8.59 11.90
CA ARG A 66 -8.74 9.14 12.68
C ARG A 66 -8.48 10.46 13.40
N ARG A 67 -7.23 10.91 13.54
CA ARG A 67 -6.94 12.24 14.09
C ARG A 67 -7.05 13.31 13.01
N ARG A 68 -8.28 13.84 12.82
CA ARG A 68 -8.42 15.20 12.28
C ARG A 68 -7.60 16.14 13.17
N PRO A 69 -6.78 17.06 12.62
CA PRO A 69 -6.00 17.95 13.44
C PRO A 69 -6.98 18.83 14.22
N ASP A 70 -7.11 18.55 15.52
CA ASP A 70 -7.77 19.45 16.44
C ASP A 70 -7.03 20.79 16.32
N ARG A 71 -7.73 21.85 15.88
CA ARG A 71 -7.18 23.17 15.52
C ARG A 71 -6.70 23.95 16.75
N ARG A 72 -6.23 23.24 17.77
CA ARG A 72 -5.48 23.73 18.93
C ARG A 72 -4.06 23.20 18.88
N LEU A 73 -3.40 23.34 17.73
CA LEU A 73 -1.95 23.46 17.72
C LEU A 73 -1.63 24.76 18.45
N ARG A 74 -1.60 24.72 19.79
CA ARG A 74 -0.67 25.60 20.51
C ARG A 74 0.64 25.39 19.78
N ALA A 75 1.27 26.46 19.32
CA ALA A 75 2.64 26.44 18.90
C ALA A 75 3.46 25.98 20.12
N VAL A 76 3.48 24.66 20.35
CA VAL A 76 4.54 24.00 21.05
C VAL A 76 5.69 24.32 20.13
N HIS A 77 6.44 25.37 20.47
CA HIS A 77 7.80 25.50 20.02
C HIS A 77 8.49 24.26 20.55
N ALA A 78 8.34 23.15 19.82
CA ALA A 78 9.05 21.92 20.06
C ALA A 78 10.51 22.36 20.00
N THR A 79 11.22 22.16 21.09
CA THR A 79 12.65 22.47 21.19
C THR A 79 13.39 21.48 20.29
N LEU A 80 13.26 21.65 18.98
CA LEU A 80 13.94 20.85 17.96
C LEU A 80 15.41 21.25 17.97
N ASN A 81 16.28 20.25 17.85
CA ASN A 81 17.70 20.52 17.74
C ASN A 81 17.95 21.30 16.43
N PRO A 82 18.50 22.53 16.50
CA PRO A 82 18.72 23.36 15.31
C PRO A 82 19.72 22.74 14.31
N LYS A 83 20.47 21.72 14.73
CA LYS A 83 21.38 20.99 13.84
C LYS A 83 20.63 20.10 12.84
N TYR A 84 19.43 19.63 13.18
CA TYR A 84 18.65 18.70 12.36
C TYR A 84 17.77 19.44 11.37
N THR A 85 18.41 19.94 10.31
CA THR A 85 17.76 20.60 9.18
C THR A 85 18.05 19.83 7.89
N PHE A 86 17.16 19.93 6.91
CA PHE A 86 17.39 19.35 5.58
C PHE A 86 18.66 19.89 4.91
N ALA A 87 19.05 21.13 5.20
CA ALA A 87 20.25 21.74 4.65
C ALA A 87 21.55 21.08 5.15
N ASN A 88 21.54 20.58 6.38
CA ASN A 88 22.70 19.91 6.99
C ASN A 88 22.73 18.39 6.70
N PHE A 89 21.71 17.84 6.05
CA PHE A 89 21.62 16.41 5.78
C PHE A 89 22.36 16.08 4.48
N VAL A 90 23.38 15.22 4.56
CA VAL A 90 24.15 14.79 3.40
C VAL A 90 23.38 13.70 2.64
N VAL A 91 22.99 14.01 1.41
CA VAL A 91 22.25 13.09 0.54
C VAL A 91 23.22 12.25 -0.30
N GLY A 92 23.03 10.94 -0.27
CA GLY A 92 23.70 9.97 -1.12
C GLY A 92 22.72 8.91 -1.64
N ALA A 93 23.20 8.01 -2.51
CA ALA A 93 22.34 7.02 -3.16
C ALA A 93 21.53 6.14 -2.18
N SER A 94 22.07 5.87 -0.98
CA SER A 94 21.43 5.04 0.04
C SER A 94 20.28 5.73 0.80
N ASN A 95 20.29 7.07 0.90
CA ASN A 95 19.33 7.83 1.70
C ASN A 95 18.49 8.84 0.87
N GLN A 96 18.76 8.95 -0.43
CA GLN A 96 18.09 9.88 -1.34
C GLN A 96 16.58 9.73 -1.33
N PHE A 97 16.08 8.48 -1.32
CA PHE A 97 14.65 8.21 -1.31
C PHE A 97 14.00 8.66 0.01
N ALA A 98 14.58 8.30 1.15
CA ALA A 98 14.08 8.71 2.47
C ALA A 98 14.10 10.23 2.66
N HIS A 99 15.14 10.90 2.17
CA HIS A 99 15.24 12.36 2.19
C HIS A 99 14.17 13.02 1.32
N ALA A 100 13.97 12.53 0.09
CA ALA A 100 12.95 13.06 -0.82
C ALA A 100 11.52 12.88 -0.27
N ALA A 101 11.21 11.69 0.26
CA ALA A 101 9.93 11.41 0.90
C ALA A 101 9.68 12.32 2.11
N SER A 102 10.68 12.47 2.99
CA SER A 102 10.62 13.39 4.15
C SER A 102 10.36 14.83 3.73
N LYS A 103 11.03 15.29 2.67
CA LYS A 103 10.86 16.64 2.13
C LYS A 103 9.48 16.86 1.51
N ALA A 104 8.94 15.87 0.80
CA ALA A 104 7.61 15.92 0.22
C ALA A 104 6.54 16.08 1.32
N VAL A 105 6.61 15.26 2.38
CA VAL A 105 5.69 15.32 3.52
C VAL A 105 5.80 16.65 4.28
N ALA A 106 7.03 17.17 4.45
CA ALA A 106 7.25 18.46 5.11
C ALA A 106 6.72 19.65 4.28
N THR A 107 6.74 19.55 2.96
CA THR A 107 6.27 20.62 2.05
C THR A 107 4.74 20.61 1.92
N GLN A 108 4.14 19.42 1.82
CA GLN A 108 2.70 19.22 1.67
C GLN A 108 2.21 18.22 2.72
N PRO A 109 2.06 18.65 3.99
CA PRO A 109 1.64 17.77 5.06
C PRO A 109 0.21 17.26 4.80
N GLY A 110 0.03 15.94 4.80
CA GLY A 110 -1.29 15.32 4.66
C GLY A 110 -1.63 14.80 3.27
N ASP A 111 -0.81 15.06 2.25
CA ASP A 111 -1.10 14.67 0.87
C ASP A 111 -0.32 13.40 0.47
N HIS A 112 0.96 13.56 0.11
CA HIS A 112 1.81 12.46 -0.31
C HIS A 112 2.60 11.84 0.86
N TYR A 113 2.76 10.51 0.83
CA TYR A 113 3.59 9.74 1.77
C TYR A 113 3.23 9.93 3.26
N ASN A 114 1.96 10.14 3.57
CA ASN A 114 1.46 10.24 4.95
C ASN A 114 0.49 9.06 5.25
N PRO A 115 0.71 8.26 6.31
CA PRO A 115 1.80 8.33 7.28
C PRO A 115 3.18 8.01 6.67
N LEU A 116 4.18 8.80 7.04
CA LEU A 116 5.57 8.57 6.65
C LEU A 116 6.23 7.63 7.66
N PHE A 117 6.75 6.50 7.19
CA PHE A 117 7.51 5.56 8.00
C PHE A 117 8.93 5.43 7.46
N ILE A 118 9.92 5.67 8.31
CA ILE A 118 11.35 5.56 7.98
C ILE A 118 11.96 4.47 8.84
N TYR A 119 12.70 3.53 8.21
CA TYR A 119 13.42 2.47 8.91
C TYR A 119 14.86 2.38 8.38
N GLY A 120 15.79 2.02 9.26
CA GLY A 120 17.21 1.87 8.93
C GLY A 120 18.01 1.37 10.14
N GLY A 121 19.23 0.89 9.88
CA GLY A 121 20.20 0.61 10.93
C GLY A 121 20.72 1.89 11.61
N VAL A 122 21.58 1.75 12.61
CA VAL A 122 22.14 2.88 13.36
C VAL A 122 22.97 3.81 12.44
N GLY A 123 22.83 5.13 12.62
CA GLY A 123 23.66 6.12 11.93
C GLY A 123 23.35 6.35 10.44
N LEU A 124 22.21 5.90 9.93
CA LEU A 124 21.81 6.06 8.52
C LEU A 124 20.87 7.27 8.27
N GLY A 125 20.60 8.03 9.32
CA GLY A 125 19.74 9.21 9.33
C GLY A 125 19.96 10.01 10.59
#